data_AF-A0A8D5ZN95-F1
#
_entry.id   AF-A0A8D5ZN95-F1
#
_cell.length_a   1.000
_cell.length_b   1.000
_cell.length_c   1.000
_cell.angle_alpha   90.00
_cell.angle_beta   90.00
_cell.angle_gamma   90.00
#
_symmetry.space_group_name_H-M   'P 1'
#
loop_
_entity.id
_entity.type
_entity.pdbx_description
1 polymer ?
#
loop_
_entity_poly.entity_id
_entity_poly.type
_entity_poly.pdbx_seq_one_letter_code
_entity_poly.pdbx_strand_id
1 'polypeptide(L)'
;MLDRYPTVFIKPDKGSRGRGIIRVELRQDGVYEVCHESTCKQVNKESLMDEITDMIRPSRSYNIQQGIDLADYKGRPFDIRVFMQKPKNDWQISGKVIRVAARGQFLTNYHKGGKAATLERVFSRVLGDKDEVLQTQQAIDQISYATAKVLDARFPGIRQLGLDIALDKADRLWILEVNTSPAYYTFRKLRDKSMYREIRKNRRYIKKVYGGR
;
A
#
# COMPACT_ATOMS: atom_id res chain seq x y z
N MET A 1 -3.51 -21.79 4.89
CA MET A 1 -2.77 -20.67 4.27
C MET A 1 -1.30 -20.67 4.69
N LEU A 2 -1.01 -20.78 6.00
CA LEU A 2 0.37 -20.80 6.50
C LEU A 2 1.21 -21.98 5.98
N ASP A 3 0.58 -23.11 5.62
CA ASP A 3 1.28 -24.24 4.98
C ASP A 3 1.79 -23.91 3.56
N ARG A 4 1.21 -22.89 2.92
CA ARG A 4 1.58 -22.46 1.56
C ARG A 4 2.39 -21.16 1.54
N TYR A 5 2.13 -20.27 2.49
CA TYR A 5 2.76 -18.96 2.57
C TYR A 5 3.38 -18.77 3.96
N PRO A 6 4.71 -18.62 4.07
CA PRO A 6 5.40 -18.55 5.36
C PRO A 6 5.07 -17.27 6.14
N THR A 7 4.52 -16.26 5.48
CA THR A 7 4.01 -15.06 6.15
C THR A 7 2.59 -14.79 5.70
N VAL A 8 1.72 -14.42 6.62
CA VAL A 8 0.39 -13.89 6.35
C VAL A 8 0.12 -12.64 7.19
N PHE A 9 -0.74 -11.78 6.66
CA PHE A 9 -1.24 -10.60 7.33
C PHE A 9 -2.75 -10.75 7.53
N ILE A 10 -3.18 -10.69 8.79
CA ILE A 10 -4.58 -10.64 9.17
C ILE A 10 -4.94 -9.17 9.37
N LYS A 11 -5.88 -8.67 8.55
CA LYS A 11 -6.24 -7.26 8.47
C LYS A 11 -7.72 -7.08 8.78
N PRO A 12 -8.11 -6.13 9.64
CA PRO A 12 -9.52 -5.79 9.81
C PRO A 12 -10.12 -5.35 8.47
N ASP A 13 -11.31 -5.82 8.13
CA ASP A 13 -12.00 -5.46 6.88
C ASP A 13 -12.25 -3.94 6.78
N LYS A 14 -12.55 -3.32 7.93
CA LYS A 14 -12.64 -1.87 8.08
C LYS A 14 -11.51 -1.37 8.97
N GLY A 15 -10.56 -0.66 8.38
CA GLY A 15 -9.38 -0.15 9.07
C GLY A 15 -8.77 1.07 8.39
N SER A 16 -7.84 1.72 9.07
CA SER A 16 -7.01 2.77 8.48
C SER A 16 -5.66 2.82 9.16
N ARG A 17 -4.63 3.24 8.39
CA ARG A 17 -3.26 3.44 8.87
C ARG A 17 -2.61 2.16 9.44
N GLY A 18 -2.97 1.00 8.91
CA GLY A 18 -2.42 -0.29 9.33
C GLY A 18 -2.61 -0.62 10.81
N ARG A 19 -3.63 -0.05 11.46
CA ARG A 19 -4.00 -0.38 12.84
C ARG A 19 -4.76 -1.70 12.88
N GLY A 20 -4.47 -2.53 13.87
CA GLY A 20 -5.09 -3.85 14.01
C GLY A 20 -4.59 -4.91 13.03
N ILE A 21 -3.53 -4.62 12.25
CA ILE A 21 -2.91 -5.64 11.40
C ILE A 21 -2.07 -6.55 12.29
N ILE A 22 -2.33 -7.84 12.20
CA ILE A 22 -1.54 -8.90 12.81
C ILE A 22 -0.70 -9.54 11.71
N ARG A 23 0.61 -9.64 11.91
CA ARG A 23 1.51 -10.40 11.05
C ARG A 23 1.80 -11.74 11.72
N VAL A 24 1.65 -12.82 10.98
CA VAL A 24 2.02 -14.17 11.43
C VAL A 24 3.08 -14.69 10.46
N GLU A 25 4.23 -15.06 10.99
CA GLU A 25 5.36 -15.59 10.23
C GLU A 25 5.80 -16.95 10.79
N LEU A 26 5.81 -17.99 9.95
CA LEU A 26 6.44 -19.26 10.27
C LEU A 26 7.96 -19.14 10.09
N ARG A 27 8.70 -19.28 11.19
CA ARG A 27 10.16 -19.23 11.22
C ARG A 27 10.75 -20.59 10.83
N GLN A 28 12.05 -20.61 10.54
CA GLN A 28 12.76 -21.81 10.07
C GLN A 28 12.84 -22.91 11.13
N ASP A 29 12.79 -22.55 12.41
CA ASP A 29 12.76 -23.47 13.56
C ASP A 29 11.36 -24.06 13.84
N GLY A 30 10.36 -23.73 13.01
CA GLY A 30 8.99 -24.22 13.14
C GLY A 30 8.11 -23.42 14.10
N VAL A 31 8.65 -22.37 14.72
CA VAL A 31 7.91 -21.48 15.63
C VAL A 31 7.22 -20.37 14.83
N TYR A 32 6.06 -19.92 15.31
CA TYR A 32 5.36 -18.79 14.72
C TYR A 32 5.71 -17.50 15.45
N GLU A 33 6.10 -16.47 14.72
CA GLU A 33 6.16 -15.11 15.23
C GLU A 33 4.85 -14.37 14.90
N VAL A 34 4.13 -13.96 15.94
CA VAL A 34 2.90 -13.18 15.85
C VAL A 34 3.20 -11.75 16.31
N CYS A 35 3.07 -10.81 15.38
CA CYS A 35 3.27 -9.39 15.66
C CYS A 35 1.96 -8.61 15.51
N HIS A 36 1.63 -7.81 16.53
CA HIS A 36 0.54 -6.87 16.52
C HIS A 36 1.02 -5.51 17.04
N GLU A 37 0.83 -4.48 16.22
CA GLU A 37 1.35 -3.14 16.46
C GLU A 37 2.88 -3.09 16.64
N SER A 38 3.38 -2.83 17.85
CA SER A 38 4.81 -2.83 18.20
C SER A 38 5.24 -4.06 19.00
N THR A 39 4.32 -4.98 19.27
CA THR A 39 4.56 -6.17 20.08
C THR A 39 4.66 -7.38 19.17
N CYS A 40 5.69 -8.19 19.39
CA CYS A 40 5.86 -9.48 18.73
C CYS A 40 6.05 -10.55 19.79
N LYS A 41 5.44 -11.72 19.57
CA LYS A 41 5.55 -12.90 20.44
C LYS A 41 5.82 -14.13 19.58
N GLN A 42 6.65 -15.01 20.09
CA GLN A 42 6.88 -16.33 19.50
C GLN A 42 5.96 -17.34 20.18
N VAL A 43 5.26 -18.14 19.38
CA VAL A 43 4.32 -19.15 19.84
C VAL A 43 4.46 -20.42 19.02
N ASN A 44 4.25 -21.57 19.64
CA ASN A 44 4.19 -22.85 18.94
C ASN A 44 2.85 -22.99 18.19
N LYS A 45 2.75 -24.03 17.36
CA LYS A 45 1.55 -24.28 16.55
C LYS A 45 0.29 -24.44 17.40
N GLU A 46 0.41 -25.08 18.56
CA GLU A 46 -0.69 -25.37 19.48
C GLU A 46 -1.30 -24.10 20.06
N SER A 47 -0.49 -23.07 20.32
CA SER A 47 -0.94 -21.78 20.91
C SER A 47 -1.23 -20.70 19.88
N LEU A 48 -0.96 -20.95 18.59
CA LEU A 48 -1.09 -19.93 17.54
C LEU A 48 -2.52 -19.39 17.43
N MET A 49 -3.51 -20.28 17.45
CA MET A 49 -4.91 -19.87 17.29
C MET A 49 -5.41 -19.07 18.49
N ASP A 50 -4.99 -19.42 19.69
CA ASP A 50 -5.33 -18.67 20.91
C ASP A 50 -4.72 -17.26 20.86
N GLU A 51 -3.43 -17.15 20.52
CA GLU A 51 -2.74 -15.86 20.39
C GLU A 51 -3.41 -14.95 19.34
N ILE A 52 -3.83 -15.51 18.20
CA ILE A 52 -4.55 -14.74 17.18
C ILE A 52 -5.94 -14.33 17.70
N THR A 53 -6.64 -15.25 18.38
CA THR A 53 -8.01 -15.03 18.88
C THR A 53 -8.05 -13.90 19.91
N ASP A 54 -7.03 -13.82 20.78
CA ASP A 54 -6.90 -12.75 21.78
C ASP A 54 -6.66 -11.36 21.15
N MET A 55 -6.08 -11.31 19.95
CA MET A 55 -5.81 -10.06 19.24
C MET A 55 -6.97 -9.60 18.34
N ILE A 56 -7.84 -10.50 17.90
CA ILE A 56 -8.99 -10.17 17.06
C ILE A 56 -10.20 -9.77 17.89
N ARG A 57 -11.08 -8.96 17.31
CA ARG A 57 -12.34 -8.55 17.94
C ARG A 57 -13.48 -9.37 17.34
N PRO A 58 -14.24 -10.13 18.14
CA PRO A 58 -15.30 -11.01 17.63
C PRO A 58 -16.36 -10.30 16.78
N SER A 59 -16.62 -9.01 17.03
CA SER A 59 -17.59 -8.19 16.30
C SER A 59 -17.06 -7.61 14.98
N ARG A 60 -15.87 -8.01 14.52
CA ARG A 60 -15.24 -7.50 13.29
C ARG A 60 -14.87 -8.63 12.34
N SER A 61 -15.09 -8.38 11.05
CA SER A 61 -14.56 -9.20 9.97
C SER A 61 -13.09 -8.89 9.71
N TYR A 62 -12.35 -9.92 9.31
CA TYR A 62 -10.93 -9.83 8.98
C TYR A 62 -10.66 -10.51 7.64
N ASN A 63 -9.69 -9.99 6.90
CA ASN A 63 -9.15 -10.58 5.68
C ASN A 63 -7.75 -11.14 5.97
N ILE A 64 -7.44 -12.30 5.42
CA ILE A 64 -6.10 -12.91 5.49
C ILE A 64 -5.43 -12.75 4.14
N GLN A 65 -4.27 -12.10 4.12
CA GLN A 65 -3.49 -11.86 2.92
C GLN A 65 -2.12 -12.54 3.04
N GLN A 66 -1.65 -13.17 1.96
CA GLN A 66 -0.28 -13.66 1.91
C GLN A 66 0.73 -12.51 2.10
N GLY A 67 1.85 -12.81 2.74
CA GLY A 67 3.00 -11.93 2.77
C GLY A 67 3.62 -11.82 1.37
N ILE A 68 4.10 -10.63 1.04
CA ILE A 68 4.85 -10.36 -0.18
C ILE A 68 6.28 -10.05 0.24
N ASP A 69 7.26 -10.70 -0.38
CA ASP A 69 8.67 -10.39 -0.16
C ASP A 69 9.03 -9.11 -0.91
N LEU A 70 8.77 -7.97 -0.26
CA LEU A 70 8.87 -6.65 -0.85
C LEU A 70 10.31 -6.34 -1.29
N ALA A 71 10.44 -5.71 -2.45
CA ALA A 71 11.66 -5.03 -2.83
C ALA A 71 11.98 -3.93 -1.80
N ASP A 72 13.27 -3.69 -1.60
CA ASP A 72 13.74 -2.74 -0.62
C ASP A 72 14.66 -1.67 -1.22
N TYR A 73 14.62 -0.48 -0.61
CA TYR A 73 15.52 0.62 -0.93
C TYR A 73 16.40 0.92 0.27
N LYS A 74 17.67 0.46 0.19
CA LYS A 74 18.66 0.59 1.26
C LYS A 74 18.26 -0.18 2.54
N GLY A 75 17.85 -1.43 2.38
CA GLY A 75 17.43 -2.32 3.47
C GLY A 75 16.08 -1.94 4.08
N ARG A 76 15.25 -1.17 3.35
CA ARG A 76 13.97 -0.67 3.84
C ARG A 76 12.88 -0.93 2.81
N PRO A 77 11.82 -1.69 3.13
CA PRO A 77 10.75 -1.95 2.19
C PRO A 77 10.06 -0.65 1.80
N PHE A 78 9.49 -0.64 0.60
CA PHE A 78 8.72 0.49 0.11
C PHE A 78 7.47 0.04 -0.62
N ASP A 79 6.55 0.97 -0.81
CA ASP A 79 5.44 0.82 -1.75
C ASP A 79 5.31 2.08 -2.62
N ILE A 80 4.49 1.96 -3.65
CA ILE A 80 4.15 3.01 -4.60
C ILE A 80 2.72 3.47 -4.31
N ARG A 81 2.56 4.72 -3.89
CA ARG A 81 1.27 5.41 -3.83
C ARG A 81 1.00 6.06 -5.17
N VAL A 82 -0.01 5.57 -5.90
CA VAL A 82 -0.56 6.22 -7.09
C VAL A 82 -1.85 6.95 -6.70
N PHE A 83 -1.94 8.24 -7.02
CA PHE A 83 -3.11 9.05 -6.77
C PHE A 83 -3.80 9.38 -8.09
N MET A 84 -4.98 8.81 -8.29
CA MET A 84 -5.79 9.04 -9.47
C MET A 84 -6.96 9.95 -9.16
N GLN A 85 -7.33 10.79 -10.12
CA GLN A 85 -8.50 11.64 -10.03
C GLN A 85 -9.26 11.62 -11.34
N LYS A 86 -10.57 11.85 -11.27
CA LYS A 86 -11.47 12.04 -12.40
C LYS A 86 -12.08 13.43 -12.30
N PRO A 87 -11.34 14.51 -12.65
CA PRO A 87 -11.82 15.87 -12.49
C PRO A 87 -13.07 16.11 -13.32
N LYS A 88 -13.05 15.68 -14.59
CA LYS A 88 -14.20 15.69 -15.50
C LYS A 88 -14.76 14.28 -15.62
N ASN A 89 -14.62 13.65 -16.78
CA ASN A 89 -15.12 12.32 -17.08
C ASN A 89 -14.01 11.27 -17.19
N ASP A 90 -12.78 11.70 -17.49
CA ASP A 90 -11.65 10.80 -17.65
C ASP A 90 -10.79 10.72 -16.40
N TRP A 91 -10.37 9.49 -16.08
CA TRP A 91 -9.38 9.26 -15.04
C TRP A 91 -8.01 9.74 -15.50
N GLN A 92 -7.24 10.31 -14.57
CA GLN A 92 -5.85 10.67 -14.77
C GLN A 92 -5.03 10.36 -13.52
N ILE A 93 -3.76 10.03 -13.73
CA ILE A 93 -2.78 9.90 -12.65
C ILE A 93 -2.32 11.32 -12.28
N SER A 94 -2.76 11.83 -11.14
CA SER A 94 -2.38 13.15 -10.63
C SER A 94 -1.05 13.14 -9.87
N GLY A 95 -0.56 11.96 -9.49
CA GLY A 95 0.77 11.82 -8.90
C GLY A 95 1.12 10.39 -8.51
N LYS A 96 2.43 10.11 -8.52
CA LYS A 96 3.04 8.87 -8.04
C LYS A 96 4.12 9.20 -7.01
N VAL A 97 4.17 8.48 -5.90
CA VAL A 97 5.19 8.68 -4.86
C VAL A 97 5.55 7.36 -4.19
N ILE A 98 6.85 7.16 -3.93
CA ILE A 98 7.31 6.03 -3.13
C ILE A 98 7.21 6.37 -1.64
N ARG A 99 6.68 5.43 -0.85
CA ARG A 99 6.68 5.48 0.62
C ARG A 99 7.67 4.45 1.16
N VAL A 100 8.84 4.90 1.59
CA VAL A 100 9.85 4.04 2.20
C VAL A 100 9.54 3.86 3.68
N ALA A 101 9.39 2.62 4.15
CA ALA A 101 9.12 2.27 5.54
C ALA A 101 10.18 2.84 6.49
N ALA A 102 9.85 3.14 7.74
CA ALA A 102 10.86 3.54 8.73
C ALA A 102 11.90 2.41 8.97
N ARG A 103 13.07 2.74 9.53
CA ARG A 103 14.09 1.72 9.81
C ARG A 103 13.52 0.66 10.76
N GLY A 104 13.75 -0.63 10.46
CA GLY A 104 13.27 -1.76 11.27
C GLY A 104 11.75 -1.96 11.24
N GLN A 105 11.02 -1.33 10.32
CA GLN A 105 9.58 -1.50 10.18
C GLN A 105 9.26 -2.25 8.89
N PHE A 106 8.39 -3.26 9.00
CA PHE A 106 7.88 -4.02 7.84
C PHE A 106 6.70 -3.30 7.16
N LEU A 107 6.02 -2.39 7.87
CA LEU A 107 4.95 -1.59 7.30
C LEU A 107 5.48 -0.28 6.73
N THR A 108 5.20 -0.06 5.45
CA THR A 108 5.50 1.14 4.66
C THR A 108 4.60 2.33 4.98
N ASN A 109 3.77 2.22 6.02
CA ASN A 109 2.81 3.26 6.37
C ASN A 109 3.51 4.58 6.71
N TYR A 110 3.34 5.55 5.81
CA TYR A 110 3.90 6.89 5.94
C TYR A 110 3.60 7.56 7.29
N HIS A 111 2.43 7.30 7.89
CA HIS A 111 2.04 7.85 9.18
C HIS A 111 2.88 7.31 10.36
N LYS A 112 3.63 6.23 10.17
CA LYS A 112 4.54 5.63 11.17
C LYS A 112 6.02 6.00 10.92
N GLY A 113 6.28 7.18 10.34
CA GLY A 113 7.65 7.69 10.13
C GLY A 113 8.28 7.34 8.78
N GLY A 114 7.50 6.86 7.82
CA GLY A 114 7.97 6.62 6.46
C GLY A 114 8.42 7.90 5.75
N LYS A 115 9.30 7.77 4.74
CA LYS A 115 9.81 8.90 3.94
C LYS A 115 9.25 8.85 2.52
N ALA A 116 8.85 10.01 2.00
CA ALA A 116 8.42 10.16 0.61
C ALA A 116 9.64 10.29 -0.30
N ALA A 117 9.65 9.57 -1.42
CA ALA A 117 10.68 9.65 -2.46
C ALA A 117 10.05 9.63 -3.87
N THR A 118 10.78 10.13 -4.86
CA THR A 118 10.38 10.01 -6.27
C THR A 118 10.60 8.58 -6.76
N LEU A 119 9.82 8.15 -7.74
CA LEU A 119 9.98 6.84 -8.38
C LEU A 119 11.38 6.72 -8.97
N GLU A 120 11.80 7.70 -9.77
CA GLU A 120 13.13 7.78 -10.38
C GLU A 120 14.27 7.54 -9.36
N ARG A 121 14.23 8.19 -8.19
CA ARG A 121 15.28 8.08 -7.17
C ARG A 121 15.40 6.66 -6.60
N VAL A 122 14.27 5.97 -6.47
CA VAL A 122 14.22 4.64 -5.86
C VAL A 122 14.48 3.59 -6.93
N PHE A 123 13.76 3.64 -8.04
CA PHE A 123 13.85 2.66 -9.12
C PHE A 123 15.23 2.64 -9.77
N SER A 124 15.92 3.78 -9.96
CA SER A 124 17.32 3.81 -10.46
C SER A 124 18.35 3.11 -9.55
N ARG A 125 17.95 2.68 -8.35
CA ARG A 125 18.81 1.96 -7.39
C ARG A 125 18.32 0.56 -7.07
N VAL A 126 17.05 0.27 -7.39
CA VAL A 126 16.38 -1.00 -7.07
C VAL A 126 16.29 -1.88 -8.31
N LEU A 127 16.06 -1.27 -9.47
CA LEU A 127 15.96 -1.95 -10.77
C LEU A 127 17.31 -1.90 -11.51
N GLY A 128 17.54 -2.88 -12.37
CA GLY A 128 18.83 -3.16 -13.00
C GLY A 128 19.22 -2.16 -14.09
N ASP A 129 18.26 -1.69 -14.89
CA ASP A 129 18.52 -0.73 -15.97
C ASP A 129 17.39 0.29 -16.22
N LYS A 130 17.61 1.20 -17.17
CA LYS A 130 16.65 2.27 -17.50
C LYS A 130 15.40 1.76 -18.21
N ASP A 131 15.51 0.69 -18.99
CA ASP A 131 14.39 0.14 -19.76
C ASP A 131 13.44 -0.58 -18.80
N GLU A 132 13.97 -1.32 -17.84
CA GLU A 132 13.20 -1.91 -16.74
C GLU A 132 12.47 -0.83 -15.92
N VAL A 133 13.16 0.25 -15.56
CA VAL A 133 12.54 1.40 -14.86
C VAL A 133 11.38 2.00 -15.66
N LEU A 134 11.50 2.08 -16.98
CA LEU A 134 10.44 2.57 -17.85
C LEU A 134 9.27 1.57 -17.92
N GLN A 135 9.56 0.29 -18.12
CA GLN A 135 8.56 -0.78 -18.20
C GLN A 135 7.77 -0.91 -16.90
N THR A 136 8.44 -0.91 -15.74
CA THR A 136 7.77 -0.94 -14.43
C THR A 136 6.84 0.27 -14.26
N GLN A 137 7.27 1.47 -14.67
CA GLN A 137 6.42 2.66 -14.60
C GLN A 137 5.20 2.57 -15.52
N GLN A 138 5.36 2.05 -16.73
CA GLN A 138 4.25 1.81 -17.66
C GLN A 138 3.27 0.77 -17.10
N ALA A 139 3.78 -0.32 -16.52
CA ALA A 139 2.96 -1.36 -15.89
C ALA A 139 2.18 -0.81 -14.68
N ILE A 140 2.80 0.04 -13.85
CA ILE A 140 2.10 0.76 -12.77
C ILE A 140 0.96 1.60 -13.32
N ASP A 141 1.17 2.32 -14.41
CA ASP A 141 0.15 3.17 -15.03
C ASP A 141 -1.00 2.32 -15.58
N GLN A 142 -0.69 1.25 -16.31
CA GLN A 142 -1.67 0.30 -16.86
C GLN A 142 -2.54 -0.32 -15.76
N ILE A 143 -1.92 -0.86 -14.70
CA ILE A 143 -2.64 -1.43 -13.54
C ILE A 143 -3.52 -0.37 -12.90
N SER A 144 -3.04 0.87 -12.80
CA SER A 144 -3.79 1.97 -12.19
C SER A 144 -5.04 2.32 -12.99
N TYR A 145 -4.91 2.48 -14.31
CA TYR A 145 -6.06 2.75 -15.19
C TYR A 145 -7.04 1.58 -15.25
N ALA A 146 -6.57 0.34 -15.34
CA ALA A 146 -7.42 -0.84 -15.31
C ALA A 146 -8.22 -0.91 -14.00
N THR A 147 -7.55 -0.68 -12.87
CA THR A 147 -8.18 -0.63 -11.54
C THR A 147 -9.24 0.46 -11.46
N ALA A 148 -8.92 1.67 -11.91
CA ALA A 148 -9.84 2.79 -11.91
C ALA A 148 -11.09 2.50 -12.74
N LYS A 149 -10.93 1.90 -13.92
CA LYS A 149 -12.04 1.49 -14.80
C LYS A 149 -12.98 0.49 -14.11
N VAL A 150 -12.43 -0.56 -13.48
CA VAL A 150 -13.20 -1.58 -12.75
C VAL A 150 -13.98 -0.95 -11.58
N LEU A 151 -13.33 -0.10 -10.78
CA LEU A 151 -13.99 0.54 -9.63
C LEU A 151 -15.02 1.59 -10.05
N ASP A 152 -14.78 2.34 -11.14
CA ASP A 152 -15.73 3.35 -11.63
C ASP A 152 -17.03 2.70 -12.11
N ALA A 153 -16.93 1.53 -12.76
CA ALA A 153 -18.09 0.74 -13.16
C ALA A 153 -18.86 0.19 -11.95
N ARG A 154 -18.17 -0.20 -10.88
CA ARG A 154 -18.79 -0.80 -9.70
C ARG A 154 -19.36 0.23 -8.71
N PHE A 155 -18.74 1.41 -8.61
CA PHE A 155 -19.06 2.45 -7.63
C PHE A 155 -19.30 3.80 -8.31
N PRO A 156 -20.46 4.01 -8.94
CA PRO A 156 -20.76 5.27 -9.60
C PRO A 156 -20.55 6.49 -8.69
N GLY A 157 -19.89 7.51 -9.21
CA GLY A 157 -19.63 8.76 -8.49
C GLY A 157 -18.29 8.83 -7.75
N ILE A 158 -17.51 7.75 -7.69
CA ILE A 158 -16.11 7.87 -7.26
C ILE A 158 -15.34 8.77 -8.23
N ARG A 159 -14.50 9.64 -7.68
CA ARG A 159 -13.71 10.62 -8.47
C ARG A 159 -12.26 10.71 -8.06
N GLN A 160 -11.86 9.96 -7.04
CA GLN A 160 -10.50 9.93 -6.53
C GLN A 160 -10.18 8.51 -6.06
N LEU A 161 -8.97 8.04 -6.35
CA LEU A 161 -8.46 6.75 -5.90
C LEU A 161 -7.01 6.92 -5.44
N GLY A 162 -6.65 6.24 -4.34
CA GLY A 162 -5.29 6.07 -3.90
C GLY A 162 -4.95 4.60 -3.92
N LEU A 163 -4.17 4.17 -4.90
CA LEU A 163 -3.70 2.81 -5.02
C LEU A 163 -2.37 2.69 -4.27
N ASP A 164 -2.27 1.64 -3.47
CA ASP A 164 -1.02 1.24 -2.83
C ASP A 164 -0.54 -0.01 -3.56
N ILE A 165 0.56 0.12 -4.29
CA ILE A 165 1.14 -0.93 -5.13
C ILE A 165 2.49 -1.32 -4.52
N ALA A 166 2.74 -2.61 -4.36
CA ALA A 166 4.04 -3.15 -3.99
C ALA A 166 4.81 -3.62 -5.23
N LEU A 167 6.13 -3.57 -5.11
CA LEU A 167 7.06 -4.28 -5.97
C LEU A 167 7.71 -5.36 -5.10
N ASP A 168 7.72 -6.61 -5.56
CA ASP A 168 8.44 -7.69 -4.87
C ASP A 168 9.87 -7.85 -5.38
N LYS A 169 10.68 -8.69 -4.72
CA LYS A 169 12.08 -8.94 -5.13
C LYS A 169 12.25 -9.67 -6.46
N ALA A 170 11.17 -10.10 -7.09
CA ALA A 170 11.15 -10.68 -8.43
C ALA A 170 10.53 -9.70 -9.45
N ASP A 171 10.51 -8.42 -9.11
CA ASP A 171 10.03 -7.29 -9.90
C ASP A 171 8.56 -7.39 -10.32
N ARG A 172 7.76 -8.17 -9.58
CA ARG A 172 6.31 -8.28 -9.81
C ARG A 172 5.57 -7.20 -9.04
N LEU A 173 4.57 -6.62 -9.69
CA LEU A 173 3.68 -5.62 -9.12
C LEU A 173 2.47 -6.26 -8.45
N TRP A 174 2.14 -5.78 -7.26
CA TRP A 174 1.02 -6.26 -6.45
C TRP A 174 0.14 -5.09 -6.00
N ILE A 175 -1.17 -5.17 -6.21
CA ILE A 175 -2.09 -4.21 -5.57
C ILE A 175 -2.26 -4.63 -4.11
N LEU A 176 -1.87 -3.77 -3.17
CA LEU A 176 -2.06 -3.99 -1.74
C LEU A 176 -3.45 -3.57 -1.28
N GLU A 177 -3.87 -2.37 -1.66
CA GLU A 177 -5.18 -1.79 -1.36
C GLU A 177 -5.51 -0.64 -2.31
N VAL A 178 -6.80 -0.31 -2.41
CA VAL A 178 -7.29 0.86 -3.15
C VAL A 178 -8.25 1.66 -2.28
N ASN A 179 -7.93 2.93 -2.05
CA ASN A 179 -8.70 3.83 -1.20
C ASN A 179 -9.53 4.82 -2.04
N THR A 180 -10.83 4.93 -1.78
CA THR A 180 -11.74 5.89 -2.46
C THR A 180 -11.78 7.28 -1.82
N SER A 181 -11.24 7.43 -0.60
CA SER A 181 -10.99 8.72 0.06
C SER A 181 -9.52 8.86 0.49
N PRO A 182 -8.59 8.86 -0.46
CA PRO A 182 -7.17 8.77 -0.18
C PRO A 182 -6.59 10.08 0.41
N ALA A 183 -5.67 9.93 1.37
CA ALA A 183 -4.82 11.03 1.80
C ALA A 183 -3.74 11.34 0.75
N TYR A 184 -3.46 12.62 0.52
CA TYR A 184 -2.47 13.11 -0.45
C TYR A 184 -1.33 13.92 0.19
N TYR A 185 -1.24 13.91 1.52
CA TYR A 185 -0.23 14.69 2.25
C TYR A 185 1.21 14.25 1.95
N THR A 186 1.43 12.98 1.58
CA THR A 186 2.73 12.44 1.18
C THR A 186 3.33 13.23 0.01
N PHE A 187 2.52 13.65 -0.96
CA PHE A 187 2.97 14.47 -2.09
C PHE A 187 3.49 15.85 -1.65
N ARG A 188 2.98 16.40 -0.54
CA ARG A 188 3.47 17.66 0.03
C ARG A 188 4.89 17.55 0.55
N LYS A 189 5.43 16.35 0.75
CA LYS A 189 6.73 16.11 1.38
C LYS A 189 7.86 15.96 0.37
N LEU A 190 7.54 15.78 -0.90
CA LEU A 190 8.49 15.85 -2.00
C LEU A 190 9.02 17.28 -2.16
N ARG A 191 10.24 17.44 -2.66
CA ARG A 191 10.82 18.76 -2.93
C ARG A 191 10.01 19.48 -4.01
N ASP A 192 9.78 18.81 -5.13
CA ASP A 192 8.86 19.27 -6.15
C ASP A 192 7.40 19.18 -5.65
N LYS A 193 6.67 20.30 -5.76
CA LYS A 193 5.27 20.43 -5.35
C LYS A 193 4.29 20.37 -6.53
N SER A 194 4.74 20.09 -7.75
CA SER A 194 3.91 19.99 -8.96
C SER A 194 2.71 19.06 -8.75
N MET A 195 2.95 17.79 -8.42
CA MET A 195 1.92 16.78 -8.14
C MET A 195 0.98 17.21 -7.01
N TYR A 196 1.52 17.75 -5.91
CA TYR A 196 0.70 18.22 -4.79
C TYR A 196 -0.25 19.37 -5.19
N ARG A 197 0.23 20.32 -6.01
CA ARG A 197 -0.58 21.43 -6.53
C ARG A 197 -1.66 20.93 -7.47
N GLU A 198 -1.31 20.01 -8.38
CA GLU A 198 -2.26 19.41 -9.33
C GLU A 198 -3.35 18.62 -8.61
N ILE A 199 -2.99 17.78 -7.64
CA ILE A 199 -3.96 17.04 -6.81
C ILE A 199 -4.96 17.99 -6.12
N ARG A 200 -4.46 19.09 -5.56
CA ARG A 200 -5.33 20.10 -4.91
C ARG A 200 -6.22 20.82 -5.89
N LYS A 201 -5.71 21.22 -7.05
CA LYS A 201 -6.47 21.88 -8.12
C LYS A 201 -7.65 21.00 -8.54
N ASN A 202 -7.37 19.74 -8.86
CA ASN A 202 -8.38 18.76 -9.25
C ASN A 202 -9.39 18.50 -8.14
N ARG A 203 -8.95 18.38 -6.88
CA ARG A 203 -9.85 18.19 -5.74
C ARG A 203 -10.80 19.37 -5.54
N ARG A 204 -10.30 20.61 -5.69
CA ARG A 204 -11.15 21.81 -5.65
C ARG A 204 -12.18 21.81 -6.80
N TYR A 205 -11.73 21.47 -8.01
CA TYR A 205 -12.62 21.37 -9.17
C TYR A 205 -13.70 20.32 -8.95
N ILE A 206 -13.34 19.10 -8.53
CA ILE A 206 -14.28 18.02 -8.22
C ILE A 206 -15.30 18.46 -7.16
N LYS A 207 -14.85 19.10 -6.08
CA LYS A 207 -15.72 19.56 -5.01
C LYS A 207 -16.73 20.62 -5.49
N LYS A 208 -16.28 21.59 -6.29
CA LYS A 208 -17.12 22.62 -6.91
C LYS A 208 -18.09 22.03 -7.94
N VAL A 209 -17.55 21.12 -8.75
CA VAL A 209 -18.14 20.21 -9.75
C VAL A 209 -19.42 19.52 -9.32
N TYR A 210 -19.20 18.60 -8.39
CA TYR A 210 -20.02 17.42 -8.20
C TYR A 210 -20.43 17.26 -6.74
N GLY A 211 -20.20 18.28 -5.90
CA GLY A 211 -20.53 18.25 -4.48
C GLY A 211 -19.69 17.21 -3.74
N GLY A 212 -18.45 17.55 -3.37
CA GLY A 212 -17.60 16.66 -2.59
C GLY A 212 -17.94 16.69 -1.09
N ARG A 213 -18.21 15.51 -0.49
CA ARG A 213 -17.95 15.28 0.94
C ARG A 213 -16.47 15.45 1.25
#